data_AF-A0A7X7ICQ0-F1
#
_entry.id   AF-A0A7X7ICQ0-F1
#
_cell.length_a   1.000
_cell.length_b   1.000
_cell.length_c   1.000
_cell.angle_alpha   90.00
_cell.angle_beta   90.00
_cell.angle_gamma   90.00
#
_symmetry.space_group_name_H-M   'P 1'
#
loop_
_entity.id
_entity.type
_entity.pdbx_description
1 polymer ?
#
loop_
_entity_poly.entity_id
_entity_poly.type
_entity_poly.pdbx_seq_one_letter_code
_entity_poly.pdbx_strand_id
1 'polypeptide(L)'
;SGYSFERLYVESKSPNEMDGSETNLLGEQLLSSGQLARIQVADVARLQEFLTFDAYATLTVTAYDTDGDRYTLLWHPTTDSWFIKLTLAELQWPDGDQFYLTVENQTGQTLWYLYAVPDSYFLEGEYGSDLLDWDLIEDSDELTIDLAQLEYLDEALQGDSDEPIHIVAIDANDVLYHKVYYPNQDIAHVVFEAEEVLEEGQSLSLYNDTPADLWFLYLATDEMVKADDYGRDLLRDGIWEVKEDFTFTVNPALVQDNQVLHLYAYDYLDNEYHKEWKVSDGWTLTFNADDLSEE
;
A
#
# COMPACT_ATOMS: atom_id res chain seq x y z
N SER A 1 19.55 -17.18 13.10
CA SER A 1 20.50 -16.08 13.28
C SER A 1 21.95 -16.56 13.30
N GLY A 2 22.87 -15.67 12.95
CA GLY A 2 24.32 -15.84 13.16
C GLY A 2 24.76 -15.54 14.58
N TYR A 3 23.97 -14.76 15.32
CA TYR A 3 24.21 -14.37 16.72
C TYR A 3 23.12 -14.91 17.66
N SER A 4 23.30 -14.72 18.98
CA SER A 4 22.31 -15.18 19.97
C SER A 4 21.19 -14.15 20.09
N PHE A 5 19.96 -14.60 20.27
CA PHE A 5 18.86 -13.70 20.62
C PHE A 5 18.97 -13.23 22.07
N GLU A 6 18.85 -11.94 22.30
CA GLU A 6 18.83 -11.33 23.64
C GLU A 6 17.44 -10.86 24.08
N ARG A 7 16.56 -10.58 23.11
CA ARG A 7 15.19 -10.11 23.37
C ARG A 7 14.20 -10.87 22.51
N LEU A 8 13.05 -11.22 23.08
CA LEU A 8 11.91 -11.82 22.40
C LEU A 8 10.62 -11.23 22.95
N TYR A 9 9.73 -10.83 22.06
CA TYR A 9 8.45 -10.22 22.35
C TYR A 9 7.36 -10.93 21.55
N VAL A 10 6.16 -11.03 22.13
CA VAL A 10 4.96 -11.50 21.44
C VAL A 10 3.85 -10.55 21.82
N GLU A 11 3.39 -9.75 20.87
CA GLU A 11 2.51 -8.61 21.11
C GLU A 11 1.39 -8.56 20.07
N SER A 12 0.29 -7.89 20.40
CA SER A 12 -0.75 -7.54 19.41
C SER A 12 -0.44 -6.26 18.62
N LYS A 13 0.70 -5.61 18.93
CA LYS A 13 1.18 -4.39 18.29
C LYS A 13 2.06 -4.73 17.10
N SER A 14 2.17 -3.79 16.15
CA SER A 14 3.23 -3.83 15.15
C SER A 14 4.62 -3.62 15.79
N PRO A 15 5.71 -4.12 15.17
CA PRO A 15 7.07 -3.82 15.61
C PRO A 15 7.37 -2.32 15.72
N ASN A 16 6.70 -1.47 14.93
CA ASN A 16 6.95 -0.02 14.89
C ASN A 16 6.17 0.74 15.98
N GLU A 17 5.12 0.12 16.53
CA GLU A 17 4.34 0.65 17.67
C GLU A 17 4.94 0.24 19.03
N MET A 18 6.07 -0.47 19.03
CA MET A 18 6.74 -0.88 20.26
C MET A 18 7.27 0.34 21.02
N ASP A 19 6.82 0.50 22.26
CA ASP A 19 7.09 1.70 23.09
C ASP A 19 8.01 1.41 24.29
N GLY A 20 8.52 0.18 24.38
CA GLY A 20 9.37 -0.30 25.47
C GLY A 20 8.58 -0.83 26.67
N SER A 21 7.25 -0.85 26.63
CA SER A 21 6.41 -1.50 27.65
C SER A 21 6.33 -3.02 27.49
N GLU A 22 6.80 -3.56 26.37
CA GLU A 22 6.75 -4.97 26.01
C GLU A 22 7.58 -5.83 26.95
N THR A 23 7.10 -7.04 27.26
CA THR A 23 7.79 -7.93 28.19
C THR A 23 8.80 -8.80 27.45
N ASN A 24 10.09 -8.65 27.74
CA ASN A 24 11.12 -9.53 27.19
C ASN A 24 10.95 -10.96 27.74
N LEU A 25 10.50 -11.87 26.89
CA LEU A 25 10.19 -13.26 27.22
C LEU A 25 11.46 -14.11 27.45
N LEU A 26 12.63 -13.66 27.00
CA LEU A 26 13.91 -14.30 27.33
C LEU A 26 14.46 -13.86 28.70
N GLY A 27 13.95 -12.75 29.25
CA GLY A 27 14.48 -12.16 30.48
C GLY A 27 15.97 -11.81 30.35
N GLU A 28 16.81 -12.38 31.21
CA GLU A 28 18.27 -12.22 31.17
C GLU A 28 18.99 -13.31 30.35
N GLN A 29 18.25 -14.24 29.73
CA GLN A 29 18.83 -15.36 28.99
C GLN A 29 19.18 -14.98 27.55
N LEU A 30 20.33 -15.45 27.07
CA LEU A 30 20.66 -15.44 25.66
C LEU A 30 20.25 -16.77 25.03
N LEU A 31 19.47 -16.71 23.95
CA LEU A 31 19.08 -17.88 23.18
C LEU A 31 20.06 -18.05 22.01
N SER A 32 21.03 -18.94 22.18
CA SER A 32 22.03 -19.22 21.15
C SER A 32 21.43 -19.92 19.93
N SER A 33 22.07 -19.71 18.78
CA SER A 33 21.67 -20.32 17.50
C SER A 33 21.53 -21.86 17.63
N GLY A 34 20.40 -22.39 17.15
CA GLY A 34 20.06 -23.81 17.23
C GLY A 34 19.53 -24.29 18.58
N GLN A 35 19.40 -23.42 19.58
CA GLN A 35 18.77 -23.75 20.86
C GLN A 35 17.27 -23.40 20.88
N LEU A 36 16.58 -23.87 21.91
CA LEU A 36 15.15 -23.68 22.11
C LEU A 36 14.89 -22.97 23.43
N ALA A 37 14.16 -21.85 23.36
CA ALA A 37 13.50 -21.27 24.51
C ALA A 37 12.11 -21.89 24.66
N ARG A 38 11.68 -22.13 25.92
CA ARG A 38 10.30 -22.55 26.23
C ARG A 38 9.63 -21.45 27.02
N ILE A 39 8.76 -20.70 26.37
CA ILE A 39 8.01 -19.61 26.98
C ILE A 39 6.71 -20.17 27.56
N GLN A 40 6.38 -19.81 28.81
CA GLN A 40 5.08 -20.18 29.36
C GLN A 40 4.02 -19.21 28.84
N VAL A 41 2.82 -19.72 28.52
CA VAL A 41 1.68 -18.90 28.11
C VAL A 41 1.35 -17.80 29.12
N ALA A 42 1.58 -18.05 30.41
CA ALA A 42 1.35 -17.08 31.47
C ALA A 42 2.32 -15.90 31.44
N ASP A 43 3.48 -16.04 30.79
CA ASP A 43 4.50 -14.99 30.67
C ASP A 43 4.22 -14.05 29.49
N VAL A 44 3.39 -14.49 28.53
CA VAL A 44 2.93 -13.66 27.42
C VAL A 44 1.67 -12.92 27.86
N ALA A 45 1.82 -11.62 28.10
CA ALA A 45 0.72 -10.79 28.57
C ALA A 45 -0.48 -10.91 27.64
N ARG A 46 -1.66 -11.20 28.21
CA ARG A 46 -2.95 -11.26 27.50
C ARG A 46 -3.05 -12.32 26.40
N LEU A 47 -2.06 -13.22 26.23
CA LEU A 47 -2.12 -14.30 25.23
C LEU A 47 -3.39 -15.14 25.36
N GLN A 48 -3.86 -15.39 26.59
CA GLN A 48 -5.09 -16.15 26.83
C GLN A 48 -6.34 -15.54 26.17
N GLU A 49 -6.38 -14.22 25.98
CA GLU A 49 -7.48 -13.52 25.29
C GLU A 49 -7.53 -13.94 23.80
N PHE A 50 -6.37 -14.30 23.22
CA PHE A 50 -6.16 -14.67 21.82
C PHE A 50 -6.19 -16.18 21.56
N LEU A 51 -6.33 -17.01 22.59
CA LEU A 51 -6.42 -18.47 22.46
C LEU A 51 -7.86 -18.99 22.31
N THR A 52 -8.86 -18.12 22.38
CA THR A 52 -10.24 -18.54 22.18
C THR A 52 -10.47 -18.88 20.71
N PHE A 53 -11.24 -19.94 20.43
CA PHE A 53 -11.42 -20.46 19.07
C PHE A 53 -11.93 -19.40 18.07
N ASP A 54 -12.71 -18.44 18.55
CA ASP A 54 -13.29 -17.37 17.74
C ASP A 54 -12.42 -16.10 17.69
N ALA A 55 -11.27 -16.07 18.37
CA ALA A 55 -10.43 -14.88 18.42
C ALA A 55 -9.76 -14.57 17.08
N TYR A 56 -9.39 -15.61 16.30
CA TYR A 56 -8.62 -15.51 15.04
C TYR A 56 -7.52 -14.44 15.10
N ALA A 57 -6.88 -14.32 16.24
CA ALA A 57 -5.97 -13.21 16.51
C ALA A 57 -4.62 -13.46 15.86
N THR A 58 -4.05 -12.39 15.33
CA THR A 58 -2.70 -12.37 14.77
C THR A 58 -1.80 -11.62 15.75
N LEU A 59 -0.70 -12.24 16.15
CA LEU A 59 0.28 -11.67 17.06
C LEU A 59 1.62 -11.50 16.36
N THR A 60 2.30 -10.41 16.65
CA THR A 60 3.65 -10.14 16.18
C THR A 60 4.66 -10.77 17.13
N VAL A 61 5.52 -11.62 16.60
CA VAL A 61 6.70 -12.15 17.28
C VAL A 61 7.90 -11.32 16.84
N THR A 62 8.50 -10.59 17.77
CA THR A 62 9.69 -9.78 17.50
C THR A 62 10.86 -10.27 18.34
N ALA A 63 11.99 -10.58 17.72
CA ALA A 63 13.22 -10.90 18.41
C ALA A 63 14.34 -9.93 18.04
N TYR A 64 15.25 -9.68 18.98
CA TYR A 64 16.48 -8.95 18.70
C TYR A 64 17.66 -9.82 19.06
N ASP A 65 18.64 -9.86 18.16
CA ASP A 65 19.89 -10.53 18.42
C ASP A 65 20.95 -9.58 19.00
N THR A 66 22.02 -10.15 19.54
CA THR A 66 23.07 -9.40 20.25
C THR A 66 23.85 -8.41 19.40
N ASP A 67 23.71 -8.42 18.07
CA ASP A 67 24.31 -7.41 17.19
C ASP A 67 23.37 -6.23 16.87
N GLY A 68 22.10 -6.32 17.28
CA GLY A 68 21.08 -5.31 17.03
C GLY A 68 20.03 -5.73 16.00
N ASP A 69 20.25 -6.81 15.25
CA ASP A 69 19.36 -7.31 14.22
C ASP A 69 17.97 -7.66 14.78
N ARG A 70 16.92 -7.16 14.13
CA ARG A 70 15.51 -7.42 14.48
C ARG A 70 14.97 -8.55 13.61
N TYR A 71 14.15 -9.40 14.18
CA TYR A 71 13.48 -10.47 13.46
C TYR A 71 12.00 -10.41 13.76
N THR A 72 11.16 -10.45 12.73
CA THR A 72 9.70 -10.28 12.85
C THR A 72 8.95 -11.39 12.13
N LEU A 73 7.92 -11.91 12.77
CA LEU A 73 7.02 -12.94 12.26
C LEU A 73 5.60 -12.67 12.77
N LEU A 74 4.57 -12.85 11.93
CA LEU A 74 3.20 -12.97 12.44
C LEU A 74 2.88 -14.42 12.80
N TRP A 75 2.20 -14.57 13.92
CA TRP A 75 1.83 -15.86 14.48
C TRP A 75 0.36 -15.84 14.87
N HIS A 76 -0.40 -16.79 14.33
CA HIS A 76 -1.80 -17.03 14.67
C HIS A 76 -1.89 -18.16 15.71
N PRO A 77 -2.11 -17.86 17.00
CA PRO A 77 -1.98 -18.86 18.06
C PRO A 77 -2.93 -20.05 17.94
N THR A 78 -4.05 -19.89 17.22
CA THR A 78 -5.09 -20.92 17.06
C THR A 78 -4.87 -21.83 15.86
N THR A 79 -4.13 -21.40 14.85
CA THR A 79 -3.94 -22.13 13.59
C THR A 79 -2.48 -22.52 13.32
N ASP A 80 -1.54 -21.69 13.76
CA ASP A 80 -0.13 -21.86 13.44
C ASP A 80 0.57 -22.81 14.43
N SER A 81 1.73 -23.29 14.01
CA SER A 81 2.61 -24.06 14.88
C SER A 81 3.04 -23.23 16.08
N TRP A 82 2.93 -23.82 17.27
CA TRP A 82 3.48 -23.26 18.51
C TRP A 82 5.01 -23.42 18.61
N PHE A 83 5.59 -24.20 17.70
CA PHE A 83 7.02 -24.22 17.49
C PHE A 83 7.38 -23.12 16.50
N ILE A 84 7.71 -21.95 17.04
CA ILE A 84 8.14 -20.77 16.27
C ILE A 84 9.64 -20.91 15.97
N LYS A 85 10.00 -20.79 14.70
CA LYS A 85 11.38 -20.86 14.24
C LYS A 85 11.76 -19.52 13.62
N LEU A 86 12.70 -18.83 14.24
CA LEU A 86 13.27 -17.60 13.69
C LEU A 86 14.55 -17.94 12.91
N THR A 87 14.55 -17.57 11.64
CA THR A 87 15.64 -17.79 10.68
C THR A 87 16.07 -16.46 10.07
N LEU A 88 16.97 -16.49 9.08
CA LEU A 88 17.31 -15.27 8.35
C LEU A 88 16.16 -14.74 7.49
N ALA A 89 15.14 -15.56 7.21
CA ALA A 89 13.94 -15.11 6.48
C ALA A 89 13.13 -14.07 7.28
N GLU A 90 13.13 -14.20 8.61
CA GLU A 90 12.42 -13.26 9.48
C GLU A 90 13.26 -12.02 9.81
N LEU A 91 14.51 -11.91 9.34
CA LEU A 91 15.40 -10.78 9.63
C LEU A 91 14.89 -9.50 8.96
N GLN A 92 14.63 -8.49 9.76
CA GLN A 92 14.40 -7.11 9.36
C GLN A 92 15.56 -6.26 9.88
N TRP A 93 16.32 -5.62 9.00
CA TRP A 93 17.40 -4.73 9.40
C TRP A 93 16.81 -3.46 10.04
N PRO A 94 17.01 -3.22 11.36
CA PRO A 94 16.38 -2.10 12.05
C PRO A 94 17.28 -0.85 12.13
N ASP A 95 18.39 -0.80 11.39
CA ASP A 95 19.32 0.33 11.44
C ASP A 95 19.03 1.36 10.34
N GLY A 96 18.33 2.45 10.70
CA GLY A 96 18.30 3.70 9.94
C GLY A 96 17.05 3.93 9.07
N ASP A 97 17.18 4.90 8.15
CA ASP A 97 16.19 5.39 7.17
C ASP A 97 15.76 4.29 6.15
N GLN A 98 15.50 3.06 6.60
CA GLN A 98 15.23 1.88 5.78
C GLN A 98 13.94 1.19 6.22
N PHE A 99 13.13 0.76 5.25
CA PHE A 99 11.90 0.02 5.47
C PHE A 99 11.81 -1.11 4.45
N TYR A 100 12.23 -2.31 4.83
CA TYR A 100 12.25 -3.45 3.90
C TYR A 100 10.89 -4.15 3.81
N LEU A 101 10.40 -4.36 2.59
CA LEU A 101 9.22 -5.17 2.26
C LEU A 101 9.65 -6.34 1.36
N THR A 102 9.30 -7.56 1.72
CA THR A 102 9.48 -8.73 0.84
C THR A 102 8.24 -8.93 -0.02
N VAL A 103 8.42 -9.12 -1.32
CA VAL A 103 7.36 -9.40 -2.29
C VAL A 103 7.60 -10.79 -2.89
N GLU A 104 6.65 -11.69 -2.68
CA GLU A 104 6.64 -13.04 -3.23
C GLU A 104 5.67 -13.12 -4.41
N ASN A 105 6.08 -13.83 -5.45
CA ASN A 105 5.26 -14.06 -6.64
C ASN A 105 4.71 -15.48 -6.67
N GLN A 106 3.39 -15.63 -6.56
CA GLN A 106 2.66 -16.89 -6.76
C GLN A 106 1.60 -16.77 -7.86
N THR A 107 1.82 -15.88 -8.84
CA THR A 107 0.87 -15.61 -9.92
C THR A 107 0.91 -16.66 -11.03
N GLY A 108 1.94 -17.50 -11.08
CA GLY A 108 2.20 -18.39 -12.21
C GLY A 108 2.83 -17.70 -13.43
N GLN A 109 3.13 -16.40 -13.36
CA GLN A 109 3.83 -15.60 -14.37
C GLN A 109 5.11 -14.99 -13.78
N THR A 110 5.99 -14.43 -14.61
CA THR A 110 7.12 -13.60 -14.13
C THR A 110 6.65 -12.15 -14.00
N LEU A 111 6.95 -11.51 -12.86
CA LEU A 111 6.71 -10.08 -12.67
C LEU A 111 7.90 -9.27 -13.22
N TRP A 112 7.58 -8.28 -14.05
CA TRP A 112 8.53 -7.43 -14.78
C TRP A 112 8.64 -6.02 -14.21
N TYR A 113 7.59 -5.54 -13.57
CA TYR A 113 7.58 -4.23 -12.92
C TYR A 113 6.96 -4.35 -11.53
N LEU A 114 7.46 -3.55 -10.60
CA LEU A 114 6.93 -3.46 -9.24
C LEU A 114 6.90 -1.99 -8.81
N TYR A 115 5.79 -1.57 -8.24
CA TYR A 115 5.58 -0.21 -7.77
C TYR A 115 4.99 -0.24 -6.36
N ALA A 116 5.33 0.78 -5.57
CA ALA A 116 4.73 1.07 -4.28
C ALA A 116 4.39 2.55 -4.25
N VAL A 117 3.12 2.87 -3.98
CA VAL A 117 2.60 4.23 -4.02
C VAL A 117 1.54 4.45 -2.92
N PRO A 118 1.36 5.69 -2.42
CA PRO A 118 0.25 6.01 -1.52
C PRO A 118 -1.09 5.94 -2.27
N ASP A 119 -2.19 5.98 -1.54
CA ASP A 119 -3.55 5.89 -2.10
C ASP A 119 -3.81 6.96 -3.17
N SER A 120 -3.39 8.21 -2.93
CA SER A 120 -3.57 9.32 -3.87
C SER A 120 -2.96 9.03 -5.26
N TYR A 121 -1.71 8.59 -5.30
CA TYR A 121 -1.02 8.22 -6.55
C TYR A 121 -1.67 7.03 -7.23
N PHE A 122 -2.07 6.03 -6.44
CA PHE A 122 -2.76 4.87 -6.98
C PHE A 122 -4.05 5.28 -7.68
N LEU A 123 -4.92 6.05 -7.03
CA LEU A 123 -6.19 6.51 -7.61
C LEU A 123 -6.03 7.34 -8.88
N GLU A 124 -4.95 8.12 -8.97
CA GLU A 124 -4.56 8.88 -10.17
C GLU A 124 -4.01 8.02 -11.31
N GLY A 125 -3.73 6.74 -11.05
CA GLY A 125 -3.09 5.84 -12.01
C GLY A 125 -1.62 6.18 -12.27
N GLU A 126 -0.98 6.89 -11.34
CA GLU A 126 0.43 7.23 -11.42
C GLU A 126 1.25 6.26 -10.57
N TYR A 127 1.99 5.40 -11.27
CA TYR A 127 2.97 4.52 -10.64
C TYR A 127 4.31 5.25 -10.65
N GLY A 128 4.98 5.31 -9.50
CA GLY A 128 6.23 6.04 -9.31
C GLY A 128 7.40 5.42 -10.08
N SER A 129 8.54 5.28 -9.40
CA SER A 129 9.67 4.57 -10.02
C SER A 129 9.46 3.06 -9.94
N ASP A 130 9.84 2.35 -11.00
CA ASP A 130 9.90 0.89 -10.95
C ASP A 130 10.97 0.44 -9.95
N LEU A 131 10.58 -0.47 -9.06
CA LEU A 131 11.37 -0.98 -7.95
C LEU A 131 12.21 -2.18 -8.34
N LEU A 132 11.98 -2.79 -9.51
CA LEU A 132 12.79 -3.91 -10.01
C LEU A 132 14.01 -3.45 -10.81
N ASP A 133 13.93 -2.32 -11.53
CA ASP A 133 14.98 -1.80 -12.44
C ASP A 133 15.40 -2.84 -13.51
N TRP A 134 16.36 -3.72 -13.21
CA TRP A 134 16.79 -4.82 -14.10
C TRP A 134 16.45 -6.21 -13.56
N ASP A 135 15.96 -6.29 -12.32
CA ASP A 135 15.57 -7.54 -11.69
C ASP A 135 14.17 -7.99 -12.18
N LEU A 136 13.84 -9.24 -11.91
CA LEU A 136 12.56 -9.87 -12.21
C LEU A 136 12.19 -10.75 -11.02
N ILE A 137 10.90 -10.91 -10.75
CA ILE A 137 10.43 -11.90 -9.76
C ILE A 137 9.82 -13.07 -10.53
N GLU A 138 10.55 -14.18 -10.66
CA GLU A 138 10.03 -15.40 -11.27
C GLU A 138 8.89 -16.00 -10.43
N ASP A 139 8.11 -16.91 -11.01
CA ASP A 139 7.07 -17.62 -10.26
C ASP A 139 7.68 -18.45 -9.13
N SER A 140 7.07 -18.38 -7.95
CA SER A 140 7.56 -18.95 -6.68
C SER A 140 8.87 -18.34 -6.14
N ASP A 141 9.35 -17.22 -6.69
CA ASP A 141 10.48 -16.46 -6.16
C ASP A 141 10.01 -15.25 -5.34
N GLU A 142 10.94 -14.67 -4.57
CA GLU A 142 10.73 -13.49 -3.73
C GLU A 142 11.84 -12.45 -3.94
N LEU A 143 11.50 -11.17 -3.74
CA LEU A 143 12.45 -10.06 -3.73
C LEU A 143 12.18 -9.14 -2.54
N THR A 144 13.24 -8.66 -1.89
CA THR A 144 13.14 -7.65 -0.83
C THR A 144 13.49 -6.27 -1.38
N ILE A 145 12.60 -5.31 -1.18
CA ILE A 145 12.72 -3.90 -1.58
C ILE A 145 12.76 -2.98 -0.35
N ASP A 146 13.37 -1.80 -0.47
CA ASP A 146 13.45 -0.80 0.59
C ASP A 146 12.52 0.39 0.29
N LEU A 147 11.36 0.44 0.94
CA LEU A 147 10.33 1.46 0.75
C LEU A 147 10.75 2.84 1.27
N ALA A 148 11.68 2.93 2.21
CA ALA A 148 12.12 4.22 2.75
C ALA A 148 12.94 5.04 1.74
N GLN A 149 13.33 4.44 0.61
CA GLN A 149 13.96 5.15 -0.50
C GLN A 149 12.96 5.99 -1.31
N LEU A 150 11.66 5.79 -1.07
CA LEU A 150 10.57 6.48 -1.75
C LEU A 150 10.07 7.61 -0.86
N GLU A 151 10.64 8.81 -1.03
CA GLU A 151 10.33 10.01 -0.19
C GLU A 151 8.82 10.30 -0.09
N TYR A 152 8.04 9.94 -1.13
CA TYR A 152 6.59 10.12 -1.14
C TYR A 152 5.82 9.10 -0.27
N LEU A 153 6.50 8.17 0.40
CA LEU A 153 5.93 7.22 1.37
C LEU A 153 6.25 7.59 2.83
N ASP A 154 6.99 8.68 3.08
CA ASP A 154 7.41 9.08 4.43
C ASP A 154 6.23 9.21 5.43
N GLU A 155 5.05 9.62 4.97
CA GLU A 155 3.85 9.71 5.80
C GLU A 155 3.26 8.33 6.11
N ALA A 156 3.10 7.46 5.10
CA ALA A 156 2.63 6.09 5.28
C ALA A 156 3.55 5.22 6.14
N LEU A 157 4.87 5.49 6.14
CA LEU A 157 5.85 4.73 6.91
C LEU A 157 6.02 5.20 8.37
N GLN A 158 5.39 6.31 8.77
CA GLN A 158 5.43 6.76 10.17
C GLN A 158 4.72 5.77 11.08
N GLY A 159 5.28 5.52 12.27
CA GLY A 159 4.82 4.47 13.19
C GLY A 159 3.41 4.64 13.77
N ASP A 160 2.76 5.78 13.55
CA ASP A 160 1.37 6.07 13.93
C ASP A 160 0.43 6.30 12.74
N SER A 161 0.92 6.11 11.50
CA SER A 161 0.12 6.26 10.28
C SER A 161 -0.80 5.07 10.05
N ASP A 162 -2.04 5.35 9.63
CA ASP A 162 -3.01 4.38 9.13
C ASP A 162 -3.12 4.37 7.60
N GLU A 163 -2.26 5.13 6.92
CA GLU A 163 -2.26 5.25 5.46
C GLU A 163 -1.79 3.94 4.79
N PRO A 164 -2.55 3.43 3.81
CA PRO A 164 -2.15 2.27 3.04
C PRO A 164 -1.08 2.60 1.99
N ILE A 165 -0.26 1.59 1.69
CA ILE A 165 0.63 1.57 0.52
C ILE A 165 0.06 0.58 -0.49
N HIS A 166 -0.15 1.04 -1.71
CA HIS A 166 -0.61 0.22 -2.84
C HIS A 166 0.61 -0.37 -3.53
N ILE A 167 0.74 -1.70 -3.46
CA ILE A 167 1.78 -2.45 -4.16
C ILE A 167 1.17 -2.96 -5.46
N VAL A 168 1.78 -2.58 -6.58
CA VAL A 168 1.31 -2.92 -7.93
C VAL A 168 2.43 -3.64 -8.65
N ALA A 169 2.14 -4.83 -9.19
CA ALA A 169 3.07 -5.58 -10.01
C ALA A 169 2.50 -5.78 -11.42
N ILE A 170 3.38 -5.87 -12.43
CA ILE A 170 2.96 -6.05 -13.83
C ILE A 170 3.77 -7.19 -14.45
N ASP A 171 3.11 -8.10 -15.17
CA ASP A 171 3.76 -9.18 -15.92
C ASP A 171 4.21 -8.76 -17.33
N ALA A 172 4.79 -9.69 -18.09
CA ALA A 172 5.22 -9.44 -19.47
C ALA A 172 4.09 -9.17 -20.49
N ASN A 173 2.84 -9.42 -20.10
CA ASN A 173 1.65 -9.26 -20.92
C ASN A 173 0.81 -8.05 -20.48
N ASP A 174 1.39 -7.15 -19.67
CA ASP A 174 0.74 -5.97 -19.09
C ASP A 174 -0.42 -6.31 -18.12
N VAL A 175 -0.47 -7.52 -17.58
CA VAL A 175 -1.43 -7.89 -16.52
C VAL A 175 -0.99 -7.25 -15.22
N LEU A 176 -1.87 -6.42 -14.65
CA LEU A 176 -1.64 -5.76 -13.37
C LEU A 176 -2.13 -6.63 -12.21
N TYR A 177 -1.33 -6.70 -11.16
CA TYR A 177 -1.66 -7.31 -9.88
C TYR A 177 -1.60 -6.24 -8.79
N HIS A 178 -2.53 -6.24 -7.85
CA HIS A 178 -2.64 -5.19 -6.83
C HIS A 178 -2.85 -5.74 -5.43
N LYS A 179 -2.12 -5.17 -4.48
CA LYS A 179 -2.24 -5.42 -3.04
C LYS A 179 -2.24 -4.11 -2.27
N VAL A 180 -2.97 -4.10 -1.17
CA VAL A 180 -2.92 -3.04 -0.17
C VAL A 180 -2.08 -3.54 1.00
N TYR A 181 -1.09 -2.74 1.42
CA TYR A 181 -0.19 -3.03 2.51
C TYR A 181 -0.27 -1.91 3.56
N TYR A 182 -0.46 -2.27 4.82
CA TYR A 182 -0.48 -1.34 5.96
C TYR A 182 0.82 -1.48 6.77
N PRO A 183 1.80 -0.56 6.64
CA PRO A 183 3.11 -0.65 7.27
C PRO A 183 3.10 -0.93 8.78
N ASN A 184 2.08 -0.42 9.47
CA ASN A 184 1.96 -0.53 10.92
C ASN A 184 0.96 -1.59 11.38
N GLN A 185 0.40 -2.38 10.48
CA GLN A 185 -0.57 -3.42 10.82
C GLN A 185 -0.16 -4.78 10.26
N ASP A 186 0.46 -4.78 9.07
CA ASP A 186 0.81 -5.98 8.32
C ASP A 186 2.27 -6.38 8.55
N ILE A 187 2.57 -7.66 8.31
CA ILE A 187 3.96 -8.06 8.08
C ILE A 187 4.48 -7.40 6.83
N ALA A 188 5.76 -7.05 6.86
CA ALA A 188 6.50 -6.63 5.68
C ALA A 188 6.77 -7.80 4.71
N HIS A 189 5.68 -8.45 4.28
CA HIS A 189 5.64 -9.53 3.31
C HIS A 189 4.31 -9.47 2.55
N VAL A 190 4.38 -9.33 1.23
CA VAL A 190 3.23 -9.33 0.32
C VAL A 190 3.39 -10.48 -0.67
N VAL A 191 2.32 -11.26 -0.86
CA VAL A 191 2.28 -12.38 -1.81
C VAL A 191 1.28 -12.05 -2.91
N PHE A 192 1.71 -11.99 -4.17
CA PHE A 192 0.80 -11.85 -5.30
C PHE A 192 0.29 -13.22 -5.77
N GLU A 193 -1.03 -13.40 -5.74
CA GLU A 193 -1.69 -14.61 -6.24
C GLU A 193 -2.35 -14.37 -7.62
N ALA A 194 -2.59 -15.44 -8.39
CA ALA A 194 -3.13 -15.34 -9.75
C ALA A 194 -4.54 -14.72 -9.82
N GLU A 195 -5.31 -14.82 -8.74
CA GLU A 195 -6.66 -14.27 -8.60
C GLU A 195 -6.69 -12.76 -8.36
N GLU A 196 -5.54 -12.12 -8.12
CA GLU A 196 -5.44 -10.72 -7.66
C GLU A 196 -5.15 -9.73 -8.78
N VAL A 197 -5.68 -10.04 -9.96
CA VAL A 197 -5.56 -9.20 -11.14
C VAL A 197 -6.40 -7.94 -10.95
N LEU A 198 -5.75 -6.79 -11.08
CA LEU A 198 -6.43 -5.51 -11.22
C LEU A 198 -6.97 -5.41 -12.65
N GLU A 199 -8.29 -5.28 -12.78
CA GLU A 199 -8.95 -5.09 -14.07
C GLU A 199 -8.38 -3.85 -14.81
N GLU A 200 -8.41 -3.83 -16.14
CA GLU A 200 -8.00 -2.64 -16.87
C GLU A 200 -8.98 -1.47 -16.67
N GLY A 201 -8.44 -0.26 -16.52
CA GLY A 201 -9.23 0.96 -16.47
C GLY A 201 -9.99 1.21 -17.76
N GLN A 202 -11.13 1.89 -17.66
CA GLN A 202 -11.92 2.28 -18.83
C GLN A 202 -11.67 3.74 -19.19
N SER A 203 -11.67 4.05 -20.49
CA SER A 203 -11.41 5.41 -20.97
C SER A 203 -12.64 6.29 -20.85
N LEU A 204 -12.48 7.44 -20.19
CA LEU A 204 -13.47 8.51 -20.13
C LEU A 204 -13.10 9.59 -21.15
N SER A 205 -14.03 9.88 -22.07
CA SER A 205 -13.89 10.97 -23.04
C SER A 205 -14.67 12.20 -22.60
N LEU A 206 -14.01 13.34 -22.59
CA LEU A 206 -14.59 14.64 -22.25
C LEU A 206 -14.55 15.55 -23.47
N TYR A 207 -15.65 16.25 -23.76
CA TYR A 207 -15.73 17.26 -24.82
C TYR A 207 -15.85 18.68 -24.26
N ASN A 208 -15.00 19.62 -24.73
CA ASN A 208 -15.02 21.01 -24.28
C ASN A 208 -16.00 21.85 -25.12
N ASP A 209 -17.21 22.06 -24.59
CA ASP A 209 -18.22 23.01 -25.08
C ASP A 209 -18.34 24.25 -24.19
N THR A 210 -17.34 24.51 -23.35
CA THR A 210 -17.26 25.73 -22.54
C THR A 210 -16.87 26.93 -23.43
N PRO A 211 -17.03 28.18 -22.95
CA PRO A 211 -16.63 29.35 -23.73
C PRO A 211 -15.12 29.61 -23.74
N ALA A 212 -14.29 28.79 -23.07
CA ALA A 212 -12.86 29.02 -22.88
C ALA A 212 -12.03 27.74 -22.99
N ASP A 213 -10.73 27.90 -23.28
CA ASP A 213 -9.79 26.80 -23.19
C ASP A 213 -9.54 26.47 -21.71
N LEU A 214 -9.47 25.17 -21.40
CA LEU A 214 -9.29 24.69 -20.03
C LEU A 214 -7.82 24.33 -19.82
N TRP A 215 -7.26 24.84 -18.74
CA TRP A 215 -5.83 24.78 -18.39
C TRP A 215 -5.53 23.74 -17.33
N PHE A 216 -6.52 23.41 -16.50
CA PHE A 216 -6.40 22.34 -15.50
C PHE A 216 -7.66 21.48 -15.51
N LEU A 217 -7.48 20.19 -15.25
CA LEU A 217 -8.56 19.23 -15.05
C LEU A 217 -8.20 18.28 -13.90
N TYR A 218 -9.07 18.18 -12.92
CA TYR A 218 -8.90 17.29 -11.77
C TYR A 218 -10.05 16.29 -11.70
N LEU A 219 -9.77 15.08 -11.22
CA LEU A 219 -10.75 14.06 -10.91
C LEU A 219 -10.60 13.70 -9.43
N ALA A 220 -11.65 13.93 -8.64
CA ALA A 220 -11.62 13.73 -7.20
C ALA A 220 -12.78 12.85 -6.72
N THR A 221 -12.53 12.07 -5.67
CA THR A 221 -13.58 11.40 -4.89
C THR A 221 -14.22 12.37 -3.87
N ASP A 222 -15.35 11.98 -3.29
CA ASP A 222 -15.97 12.70 -2.16
C ASP A 222 -15.01 12.88 -0.95
N GLU A 223 -14.05 11.97 -0.77
CA GLU A 223 -13.07 12.02 0.32
C GLU A 223 -11.95 13.02 0.01
N MET A 224 -11.40 12.94 -1.20
CA MET A 224 -10.43 13.90 -1.75
C MET A 224 -10.94 15.34 -1.66
N VAL A 225 -12.19 15.59 -2.07
CA VAL A 225 -12.83 16.91 -1.96
C VAL A 225 -12.94 17.39 -0.51
N LYS A 226 -13.22 16.49 0.45
CA LYS A 226 -13.27 16.86 1.88
C LYS A 226 -11.90 17.16 2.47
N ALA A 227 -10.86 16.54 1.93
CA ALA A 227 -9.48 16.76 2.33
C ALA A 227 -8.87 18.02 1.69
N ASP A 228 -9.57 18.68 0.76
CA ASP A 228 -9.06 19.77 -0.08
C ASP A 228 -7.82 19.33 -0.91
N ASP A 229 -7.82 18.06 -1.32
CA ASP A 229 -6.80 17.44 -2.16
C ASP A 229 -7.49 16.87 -3.41
N TYR A 230 -7.57 17.68 -4.47
CA TYR A 230 -8.19 17.27 -5.74
C TYR A 230 -7.29 16.39 -6.60
N GLY A 231 -6.11 16.02 -6.08
CA GLY A 231 -5.09 15.30 -6.82
C GLY A 231 -4.38 16.14 -7.87
N ARG A 232 -3.80 15.47 -8.86
CA ARG A 232 -3.03 16.10 -9.94
C ARG A 232 -3.88 16.54 -11.12
N ASP A 233 -3.34 17.53 -11.82
CA ASP A 233 -3.88 17.96 -13.11
C ASP A 233 -3.69 16.87 -14.17
N LEU A 234 -4.81 16.34 -14.66
CA LEU A 234 -4.90 15.34 -15.71
C LEU A 234 -4.44 15.87 -17.07
N LEU A 235 -4.46 17.19 -17.30
CA LEU A 235 -3.94 17.79 -18.54
C LEU A 235 -2.41 17.87 -18.55
N ARG A 236 -1.77 17.85 -17.38
CA ARG A 236 -0.32 17.99 -17.19
C ARG A 236 0.20 19.33 -17.74
N ASP A 237 0.89 19.29 -18.88
CA ASP A 237 1.38 20.48 -19.58
C ASP A 237 0.46 20.87 -20.77
N GLY A 238 -0.64 20.15 -20.95
CA GLY A 238 -1.59 20.34 -22.03
C GLY A 238 -2.59 21.47 -21.77
N ILE A 239 -3.22 21.93 -22.84
CA ILE A 239 -4.38 22.83 -22.78
C ILE A 239 -5.50 22.11 -23.53
N TRP A 240 -6.67 22.03 -22.89
CA TRP A 240 -7.84 21.42 -23.49
C TRP A 240 -8.67 22.49 -24.22
N GLU A 241 -8.42 22.62 -25.53
CA GLU A 241 -8.98 23.69 -26.36
C GLU A 241 -10.50 23.56 -26.56
N VAL A 242 -11.15 24.69 -26.80
CA VAL A 242 -12.59 24.73 -27.11
C VAL A 242 -12.90 23.89 -28.34
N LYS A 243 -13.93 23.04 -28.24
CA LYS A 243 -14.39 22.06 -29.24
C LYS A 243 -13.46 20.87 -29.45
N GLU A 244 -12.56 20.58 -28.52
CA GLU A 244 -11.73 19.38 -28.56
C GLU A 244 -12.20 18.30 -27.57
N ASP A 245 -11.88 17.05 -27.92
CA ASP A 245 -12.03 15.90 -27.05
C ASP A 245 -10.73 15.67 -26.28
N PHE A 246 -10.83 15.50 -24.96
CA PHE A 246 -9.77 14.98 -24.10
C PHE A 246 -10.18 13.57 -23.65
N THR A 247 -9.24 12.63 -23.55
CA THR A 247 -9.54 11.27 -23.10
C THR A 247 -8.43 10.76 -22.22
N PHE A 248 -8.81 10.16 -21.10
CA PHE A 248 -7.90 9.53 -20.15
C PHE A 248 -8.50 8.23 -19.61
N THR A 249 -7.65 7.36 -19.08
CA THR A 249 -8.07 6.08 -18.48
C THR A 249 -8.38 6.30 -17.00
N VAL A 250 -9.57 5.89 -16.56
CA VAL A 250 -9.98 5.99 -15.15
C VAL A 250 -9.53 4.75 -14.40
N ASN A 251 -8.94 4.94 -13.22
CA ASN A 251 -8.52 3.83 -12.37
C ASN A 251 -9.73 2.92 -12.02
N PRO A 252 -9.63 1.59 -12.24
CA PRO A 252 -10.64 0.61 -11.86
C PRO A 252 -11.16 0.73 -10.42
N ALA A 253 -10.27 1.04 -9.47
CA ALA A 253 -10.62 1.21 -8.06
C ALA A 253 -11.66 2.32 -7.85
N LEU A 254 -11.61 3.39 -8.66
CA LEU A 254 -12.58 4.48 -8.59
C LEU A 254 -13.97 4.06 -9.07
N VAL A 255 -14.08 3.03 -9.91
CA VAL A 255 -15.35 2.62 -10.54
C VAL A 255 -16.00 1.40 -9.91
N GLN A 256 -15.25 0.57 -9.18
CA GLN A 256 -15.76 -0.65 -8.54
C GLN A 256 -16.91 -0.38 -7.56
N ASP A 257 -16.85 0.74 -6.83
CA ASP A 257 -17.83 1.08 -5.80
C ASP A 257 -18.99 1.97 -6.29
N ASN A 258 -19.01 2.29 -7.59
CA ASN A 258 -20.03 3.16 -8.21
C ASN A 258 -20.25 4.47 -7.42
N GLN A 259 -19.16 5.02 -6.87
CA GLN A 259 -19.14 6.30 -6.17
C GLN A 259 -19.40 7.47 -7.13
N VAL A 260 -19.76 8.62 -6.56
CA VAL A 260 -19.80 9.89 -7.30
C VAL A 260 -18.37 10.37 -7.42
N LEU A 261 -17.95 10.72 -8.64
CA LEU A 261 -16.67 11.35 -8.90
C LEU A 261 -16.90 12.80 -9.32
N HIS A 262 -15.96 13.65 -8.98
CA HIS A 262 -16.02 15.09 -9.22
C HIS A 262 -14.95 15.48 -10.22
N LEU A 263 -15.36 16.06 -11.34
CA LEU A 263 -14.47 16.64 -12.33
C LEU A 263 -14.47 18.15 -12.16
N TYR A 264 -13.30 18.73 -11.87
CA TYR A 264 -13.09 20.17 -11.75
C TYR A 264 -12.18 20.62 -12.88
N ALA A 265 -12.65 21.53 -13.72
CA ALA A 265 -11.85 22.11 -14.79
C ALA A 265 -11.72 23.62 -14.62
N TYR A 266 -10.54 24.17 -14.89
CA TYR A 266 -10.27 25.59 -14.70
C TYR A 266 -9.80 26.23 -16.00
N ASP A 267 -10.32 27.42 -16.30
CA ASP A 267 -9.81 28.24 -17.40
C ASP A 267 -8.63 29.15 -16.95
N TYR A 268 -8.08 29.91 -17.89
CA TYR A 268 -6.93 30.79 -17.63
C TYR A 268 -7.22 31.97 -16.67
N LEU A 269 -8.49 32.21 -16.33
CA LEU A 269 -8.93 33.24 -15.38
C LEU A 269 -9.30 32.64 -14.02
N ASP A 270 -9.00 31.36 -13.80
CA ASP A 270 -9.37 30.59 -12.62
C ASP A 270 -10.89 30.41 -12.45
N ASN A 271 -11.68 30.53 -13.54
CA ASN A 271 -13.09 30.16 -13.47
C ASN A 271 -13.21 28.64 -13.42
N GLU A 272 -13.93 28.13 -12.42
CA GLU A 272 -14.16 26.71 -12.21
C GLU A 272 -15.41 26.22 -12.95
N TYR A 273 -15.26 25.09 -13.63
CA TYR A 273 -16.35 24.29 -14.16
C TYR A 273 -16.37 22.96 -13.40
N HIS A 274 -17.51 22.62 -12.81
CA HIS A 274 -17.66 21.43 -11.97
C HIS A 274 -18.70 20.47 -12.55
N LYS A 275 -18.37 19.18 -12.55
CA LYS A 275 -19.29 18.12 -12.96
C LYS A 275 -19.20 16.91 -12.02
N GLU A 276 -20.35 16.47 -11.53
CA GLU A 276 -20.47 15.15 -10.93
C GLU A 276 -20.64 14.08 -12.02
N TRP A 277 -19.97 12.96 -11.85
CA TRP A 277 -20.02 11.82 -12.76
C TRP A 277 -20.16 10.51 -12.00
N LYS A 278 -21.06 9.65 -12.47
CA LYS A 278 -21.11 8.24 -12.11
C LYS A 278 -20.88 7.39 -13.34
N VAL A 279 -20.31 6.21 -13.16
CA VAL A 279 -20.14 5.22 -14.23
C VAL A 279 -21.46 4.92 -14.97
N SER A 280 -22.58 4.93 -14.25
CA SER A 280 -23.92 4.74 -14.82
C SER A 280 -24.34 5.83 -15.82
N ASP A 281 -23.71 7.00 -15.79
CA ASP A 281 -24.02 8.14 -16.66
C ASP A 281 -23.35 8.00 -18.03
N GLY A 282 -22.44 7.02 -18.17
CA GLY A 282 -21.70 6.71 -19.38
C GLY A 282 -20.28 7.26 -19.39
N TRP A 283 -19.52 6.88 -20.42
CA TRP A 283 -18.09 7.14 -20.57
C TRP A 283 -17.77 8.31 -21.52
N THR A 284 -18.77 9.16 -21.76
CA THR A 284 -18.61 10.36 -22.58
C THR A 284 -19.36 11.50 -21.95
N LEU A 285 -18.65 12.57 -21.63
CA LEU A 285 -19.20 13.76 -20.98
C LEU A 285 -18.90 14.99 -21.82
N THR A 286 -19.71 16.03 -21.62
CA THR A 286 -19.48 17.35 -22.22
C THR A 286 -19.47 18.38 -21.12
N PHE A 287 -18.39 19.15 -21.05
CA PHE A 287 -18.30 20.36 -20.25
C PHE A 287 -18.87 21.53 -21.05
N ASN A 288 -19.72 22.34 -20.45
CA ASN A 288 -20.39 23.45 -21.11
C ASN A 288 -20.56 24.66 -20.15
N ALA A 289 -21.12 25.75 -20.66
CA ALA A 289 -21.27 26.98 -19.87
C ALA A 289 -22.15 26.84 -18.62
N ASP A 290 -23.07 25.87 -18.58
CA ASP A 290 -23.93 25.63 -17.41
C ASP A 290 -23.19 24.89 -16.28
N ASP A 291 -22.01 24.32 -16.56
CA ASP A 291 -21.17 23.66 -15.55
C ASP A 291 -20.30 24.66 -14.77
N LEU A 292 -20.37 25.97 -15.08
CA LEU A 292 -19.63 27.00 -14.37
C LEU A 292 -20.12 27.12 -12.92
N SER A 293 -19.21 26.94 -11.95
CA SER A 293 -19.51 27.06 -10.53
C SER A 293 -19.94 28.50 -10.18
N GLU A 294 -21.03 28.65 -9.42
CA GLU A 294 -21.42 29.93 -8.83
C GLU A 294 -20.63 30.13 -7.52
N GLU A 295 -19.83 31.21 -7.43
CA GLU A 295 -19.14 31.64 -6.20
C GLU A 295 -20.08 31.84 -4.98
#